data_AF-A0A8C5DCC2-F1
#
_entry.id   AF-A0A8C5DCC2-F1
#
_cell.length_a   1.000
_cell.length_b   1.000
_cell.length_c   1.000
_cell.angle_alpha   90.00
_cell.angle_beta   90.00
_cell.angle_gamma   90.00
#
_symmetry.space_group_name_H-M   'P 1'
#
loop_
_entity.id
_entity.type
_entity.pdbx_description
1 polymer ?
#
loop_
_entity_poly.entity_id
_entity_poly.type
_entity_poly.pdbx_seq_one_letter_code
_entity_poly.pdbx_strand_id
1 'polypeptide(L)'
;KKRTIEPTSLLKNPNCPLTGLLLLFSDVCSLPVDRGTCAKYTVMWFFNFETKRCSRFWFGGCEGNGNRFKTKIRCQRLCGGS
;
A
#
# COMPACT_ATOMS: atom_id res chain seq x y z
N LYS A 1 2.08 6.54 -33.37
CA LYS A 1 2.08 5.14 -32.87
C LYS A 1 2.04 5.18 -31.33
N LYS A 2 0.86 5.10 -30.72
CA LYS A 2 0.69 5.23 -29.26
C LYS A 2 1.41 4.04 -28.59
N ARG A 3 2.43 4.33 -27.77
CA ARG A 3 3.15 3.29 -27.01
C ARG A 3 2.25 2.84 -25.87
N THR A 4 1.88 1.57 -25.87
CA THR A 4 1.27 0.89 -24.73
C THR A 4 2.32 0.83 -23.62
N ILE A 5 2.08 1.52 -22.50
CA ILE A 5 2.96 1.45 -21.33
C ILE A 5 2.46 0.26 -20.49
N GLU A 6 3.24 -0.81 -20.48
CA GLU A 6 3.07 -1.96 -19.60
C GLU A 6 3.08 -1.51 -18.12
N PRO A 7 2.20 -2.05 -17.25
CA PRO A 7 2.03 -1.60 -15.86
C PRO A 7 3.22 -1.91 -14.92
N THR A 8 4.33 -2.42 -15.44
CA THR A 8 5.51 -2.86 -14.68
C THR A 8 6.63 -1.81 -14.57
N SER A 9 6.53 -0.66 -15.24
CA SER A 9 7.60 0.34 -15.29
C SER A 9 7.59 1.41 -14.17
N LEU A 10 6.55 1.48 -13.33
CA LEU A 10 6.45 2.48 -12.24
C LEU A 10 6.89 1.97 -10.85
N LEU A 11 7.65 0.88 -10.76
CA LEU A 11 8.14 0.35 -9.47
C LEU A 11 9.61 -0.11 -9.50
N LYS A 12 10.44 0.48 -10.36
CA LYS A 12 11.90 0.33 -10.26
C LYS A 12 12.59 1.62 -10.71
N ASN A 13 12.61 2.63 -9.85
CA ASN A 13 13.67 3.63 -9.93
C ASN A 13 14.14 4.00 -8.51
N PRO A 14 15.36 3.61 -8.11
CA PRO A 14 15.90 3.94 -6.78
C PRO A 14 16.28 5.43 -6.62
N ASN A 15 16.07 6.27 -7.64
CA ASN A 15 16.31 7.71 -7.57
C ASN A 15 14.99 8.47 -7.45
N CYS A 16 14.37 8.40 -6.27
CA CYS A 16 13.40 9.41 -5.84
C CYS A 16 14.21 10.67 -5.47
N PRO A 17 14.01 11.84 -6.12
CA PRO A 17 14.79 13.04 -5.81
C PRO A 17 14.36 13.56 -4.44
N LEU A 18 15.30 13.47 -3.51
CA LEU A 18 15.20 13.72 -2.07
C LEU A 18 14.95 15.19 -1.64
N THR A 19 14.27 16.05 -2.42
CA THR A 19 14.38 17.51 -2.21
C THR A 19 13.08 18.32 -2.35
N GLY A 20 11.93 17.88 -1.79
CA GLY A 20 10.70 18.67 -1.96
C GLY A 20 9.62 18.72 -0.87
N LEU A 21 9.50 17.79 0.09
CA LEU A 21 8.41 17.90 1.08
C LEU A 21 8.70 17.14 2.37
N LEU A 22 9.33 17.83 3.31
CA LEU A 22 9.48 17.45 4.70
C LEU A 22 8.11 17.45 5.41
N LEU A 23 7.22 16.51 5.07
CA LEU A 23 5.98 16.24 5.81
C LEU A 23 5.78 14.73 5.96
N LEU A 24 6.03 14.25 7.18
CA LEU A 24 5.28 13.16 7.82
C LEU A 24 5.37 11.77 7.16
N PHE A 25 6.52 11.11 7.23
CA PHE A 25 6.59 9.65 7.03
C PHE A 25 5.94 8.94 8.24
N SER A 26 4.61 9.01 8.35
CA SER A 26 3.87 7.94 9.00
C SER A 26 4.14 6.70 8.15
N ASP A 27 4.92 5.77 8.68
CA ASP A 27 5.16 4.50 8.01
C ASP A 27 3.79 3.86 7.75
N VAL A 28 3.41 3.77 6.47
CA VAL A 28 2.14 3.18 6.03
C VAL A 28 1.96 1.79 6.64
N CYS A 29 3.06 1.10 6.91
CA CYS A 29 3.07 -0.22 7.51
C CYS A 29 2.63 -0.22 8.98
N SER A 30 2.71 0.92 9.66
CA SER A 30 2.32 1.10 11.07
C SER A 30 0.89 1.61 11.25
N LEU A 31 0.21 1.99 10.16
CA LEU A 31 -1.18 2.45 10.25
C LEU A 31 -2.12 1.28 10.59
N PRO A 32 -3.17 1.50 11.39
CA PRO A 32 -4.17 0.47 11.65
C PRO A 32 -4.93 0.12 10.37
N VAL A 33 -5.58 -1.04 10.35
CA VAL A 33 -6.46 -1.37 9.22
C VAL A 33 -7.67 -0.44 9.21
N ASP A 34 -7.99 0.13 8.05
CA ASP A 34 -9.17 0.97 7.89
C ASP A 34 -10.02 0.49 6.71
N ARG A 35 -11.25 0.09 7.04
CA ARG A 35 -12.22 -0.45 6.08
C ARG A 35 -12.91 0.65 5.29
N GLY A 36 -12.90 1.89 5.77
CA GLY A 36 -13.75 2.95 5.25
C GLY A 36 -15.23 2.73 5.56
N THR A 37 -16.07 3.65 5.10
CA THR A 37 -17.50 3.71 5.42
C THR A 37 -18.40 3.07 4.36
N CYS A 38 -17.89 2.85 3.14
CA CYS A 38 -18.65 2.22 2.06
C CYS A 38 -18.85 0.70 2.27
N ALA A 39 -19.81 0.12 1.55
CA ALA A 39 -20.20 -1.30 1.64
C ALA A 39 -19.88 -2.12 0.37
N LYS A 40 -18.98 -1.64 -0.50
CA LYS A 40 -18.53 -2.37 -1.69
C LYS A 40 -17.30 -3.22 -1.36
N TYR A 41 -17.55 -4.29 -0.62
CA TYR A 41 -16.47 -5.08 -0.03
C TYR A 41 -15.57 -5.76 -1.07
N THR A 42 -14.26 -5.61 -0.87
CA THR A 42 -13.24 -6.31 -1.64
C THR A 42 -12.11 -6.77 -0.71
N VAL A 43 -11.53 -7.94 -1.00
CA VAL A 43 -10.40 -8.45 -0.21
C VAL A 43 -9.14 -7.71 -0.60
N MET A 44 -8.51 -7.08 0.38
CA MET A 44 -7.21 -6.41 0.24
C MET A 44 -6.23 -6.98 1.27
N TRP A 45 -4.96 -6.63 1.11
CA TRP A 45 -3.88 -6.98 2.04
C TRP A 45 -3.49 -5.78 2.87
N PHE A 46 -3.18 -5.97 4.14
CA PHE A 46 -2.57 -4.95 5.01
C PHE A 46 -1.38 -5.58 5.74
N PHE A 47 -0.45 -4.76 6.19
CA PHE A 47 0.63 -5.19 7.07
C PHE A 47 0.14 -5.13 8.51
N ASN A 48 0.18 -6.28 9.20
CA ASN A 48 -0.06 -6.35 10.61
C ASN A 48 1.29 -6.21 11.33
N PHE A 49 1.48 -5.07 12.00
CA PHE A 49 2.73 -4.75 12.69
C PHE A 49 3.00 -5.64 13.91
N GLU A 50 1.96 -6.10 14.61
CA GLU A 50 2.09 -6.98 15.78
C GLU A 50 2.67 -8.35 15.40
N THR A 51 2.18 -8.92 14.29
CA THR A 51 2.60 -10.22 13.77
C THR A 51 3.74 -10.12 12.77
N LYS A 52 4.11 -8.90 12.35
CA LYS A 52 5.08 -8.61 11.29
C LYS A 52 4.76 -9.33 9.96
N ARG A 53 3.48 -9.44 9.63
CA ARG A 53 3.00 -10.21 8.46
C ARG A 53 1.91 -9.48 7.69
N CYS A 54 1.89 -9.73 6.39
CA CYS A 54 0.80 -9.30 5.53
C CYS A 54 -0.40 -10.23 5.64
N SER A 55 -1.54 -9.67 6.03
CA SER A 55 -2.81 -10.36 6.26
C SER A 55 -3.91 -9.78 5.37
N ARG A 56 -5.00 -10.52 5.19
CA ARG A 56 -6.15 -10.07 4.39
C ARG A 56 -7.17 -9.35 5.26
N PHE A 57 -7.87 -8.37 4.68
CA PHE A 57 -9.01 -7.70 5.29
C PHE A 57 -10.04 -7.28 4.24
N TRP A 58 -11.26 -6.97 4.69
CA TRP A 58 -12.33 -6.44 3.84
C TRP A 58 -12.25 -4.92 3.76
N PHE A 59 -11.98 -4.39 2.57
CA PHE A 59 -12.05 -2.96 2.30
C PHE A 59 -13.44 -2.59 1.75
N GLY A 60 -14.07 -1.56 2.30
CA GLY A 60 -15.42 -1.11 1.96
C GLY A 60 -15.54 -0.40 0.60
N GLY A 61 -14.42 -0.08 -0.05
CA GLY A 61 -14.41 0.46 -1.42
C GLY A 61 -14.25 1.99 -1.52
N CYS A 62 -14.25 2.71 -0.39
CA CYS A 62 -13.93 4.14 -0.32
C CYS A 62 -13.22 4.47 1.00
N GLU A 63 -12.64 5.68 1.10
CA GLU A 63 -11.90 6.15 2.27
C GLU A 63 -10.77 5.18 2.68
N GLY A 64 -10.47 5.14 3.98
CA GLY A 64 -9.42 4.34 4.56
C GLY A 64 -8.07 5.03 4.55
N ASN A 65 -7.02 4.23 4.76
CA ASN A 65 -5.65 4.70 4.78
C ASN A 65 -4.73 3.90 3.85
N GLY A 66 -3.44 4.22 3.90
CA GLY A 66 -2.42 3.65 3.01
C GLY A 66 -2.03 2.20 3.31
N ASN A 67 -2.38 1.63 4.47
CA ASN A 67 -2.07 0.22 4.81
C ASN A 67 -3.02 -0.75 4.09
N ARG A 68 -3.00 -0.68 2.76
CA ARG A 68 -3.91 -1.41 1.87
C ARG A 68 -3.25 -1.69 0.53
N PHE A 69 -3.10 -2.97 0.23
CA PHE A 69 -2.38 -3.47 -0.94
C PHE A 69 -3.21 -4.51 -1.70
N LYS A 70 -3.13 -4.50 -3.03
CA LYS A 70 -3.87 -5.45 -3.87
C LYS A 70 -3.34 -6.89 -3.76
N THR A 71 -2.06 -7.07 -3.42
CA THR A 71 -1.42 -8.38 -3.37
C THR A 71 -0.53 -8.52 -2.15
N LYS A 72 -0.40 -9.76 -1.64
CA LYS A 72 0.53 -10.11 -0.55
C LYS A 72 1.97 -9.69 -0.87
N ILE A 73 2.42 -9.96 -2.10
CA ILE A 73 3.79 -9.64 -2.56
C ILE A 73 4.06 -8.14 -2.47
N ARG A 74 3.10 -7.29 -2.87
CA ARG A 74 3.28 -5.84 -2.77
C ARG A 74 3.34 -5.36 -1.32
N CYS A 75 2.49 -5.90 -0.46
CA CYS A 75 2.54 -5.63 0.97
C CYS A 75 3.90 -6.04 1.57
N GLN A 76 4.38 -7.26 1.30
CA GLN A 76 5.65 -7.77 1.83
C GLN A 76 6.86 -7.00 1.29
N ARG A 77 6.83 -6.57 0.03
CA ARG A 77 7.91 -5.77 -0.56
C ARG A 77 8.03 -4.39 0.10
N LEU A 78 6.92 -3.79 0.48
CA LEU A 78 6.88 -2.45 1.08
C LEU A 78 7.12 -2.49 2.59
N CYS A 79 6.56 -3.48 3.28
CA CYS A 79 6.52 -3.52 4.74
C CYS A 79 7.26 -4.70 5.38
N GLY A 80 7.81 -5.63 4.60
CA GLY A 80 8.42 -6.85 5.12
C GLY A 80 9.72 -6.65 5.90
N GLY A 81 10.31 -5.45 5.84
CA GLY A 81 11.48 -5.06 6.63
C GLY A 81 11.18 -4.05 7.74
N SER A 82 9.89 -3.73 7.97
CA SER A 82 9.40 -2.75 8.95
C SER A 82 9.22 -3.32 10.36
#